data_AF-A0A3P7D737-F1
#
_entry.id   AF-A0A3P7D737-F1
#
_cell.length_a   1.000
_cell.length_b   1.000
_cell.length_c   1.000
_cell.angle_alpha   90.00
_cell.angle_beta   90.00
_cell.angle_gamma   90.00
#
_symmetry.space_group_name_H-M   'P 1'
#
loop_
_entity.id
_entity.type
_entity.pdbx_description
1 polymer ?
#
loop_
_entity_poly.entity_id
_entity_poly.type
_entity_poly.pdbx_seq_one_letter_code
_entity_poly.pdbx_strand_id
1 'polypeptide(L)'
;MLPESQCGFRRHRGTTDVILATRQLKKNCQEMRTHIYTTFLELMKAFDTVNRGGLWKDMQKFGCPERFTPMVRQLHDLFIYLEFIFGKHRQGTDGMMARVTDSGTVT
;
A
#
# COMPACT_ATOMS: atom_id res chain seq x y z
N MET A 1 -21.31 -5.22 -0.43
CA MET A 1 -20.86 -6.08 0.70
C MET A 1 -19.43 -6.56 0.41
N LEU A 2 -18.57 -6.60 1.43
CA LEU A 2 -17.20 -7.12 1.27
C LEU A 2 -17.20 -8.66 1.41
N PRO A 3 -16.35 -9.40 0.67
CA PRO A 3 -16.21 -10.84 0.82
C PRO A 3 -15.85 -11.25 2.25
N GLU A 4 -16.30 -12.43 2.70
CA GLU A 4 -15.97 -12.92 4.04
C GLU A 4 -14.47 -13.17 4.23
N SER A 5 -13.78 -13.62 3.18
CA SER A 5 -12.34 -13.86 3.17
C SER A 5 -11.51 -12.57 3.33
N GLN A 6 -12.08 -11.40 3.04
CA GLN A 6 -11.39 -10.14 3.27
C GLN A 6 -11.29 -9.89 4.77
N CYS A 7 -10.06 -9.81 5.29
CA CYS A 7 -9.77 -9.53 6.69
C CYS A 7 -9.13 -8.15 6.91
N GLY A 8 -8.34 -7.67 5.95
CA GLY A 8 -7.77 -6.32 5.99
C GLY A 8 -8.84 -5.24 5.92
N PHE A 9 -8.62 -4.14 6.67
CA PHE A 9 -9.52 -2.98 6.73
C PHE A 9 -10.96 -3.29 7.18
N ARG A 10 -11.16 -4.36 7.98
CA ARG A 10 -12.45 -4.69 8.57
C ARG A 10 -12.39 -4.69 10.08
N ARG A 11 -13.44 -4.16 10.70
CA ARG A 11 -13.59 -4.19 12.15
C ARG A 11 -13.61 -5.65 12.63
N HIS A 12 -12.86 -5.95 13.69
CA HIS A 12 -12.76 -7.28 14.30
C HIS A 12 -12.14 -8.38 13.42
N ARG A 13 -11.52 -8.04 12.28
CA ARG A 13 -10.72 -8.99 11.51
C ARG A 13 -9.31 -8.44 11.28
N GLY A 14 -8.33 -9.32 11.26
CA GLY A 14 -6.92 -8.94 11.07
C GLY A 14 -6.12 -10.01 10.36
N THR A 15 -4.84 -9.71 10.12
CA THR A 15 -3.89 -10.63 9.47
C THR A 15 -3.77 -11.95 10.23
N THR A 16 -3.87 -11.90 11.56
CA THR A 16 -3.83 -13.10 12.42
C THR A 16 -4.91 -14.10 12.05
N ASP A 17 -6.13 -13.65 11.75
CA ASP A 17 -7.24 -14.55 11.40
C ASP A 17 -6.96 -15.30 10.10
N VAL A 18 -6.42 -14.61 9.10
CA VAL A 18 -6.02 -15.23 7.82
C VAL A 18 -4.88 -16.24 8.04
N ILE A 19 -3.89 -15.90 8.87
CA ILE A 19 -2.78 -16.80 9.19
C ILE A 19 -3.29 -18.06 9.89
N LEU A 20 -4.17 -17.92 10.87
CA LEU A 20 -4.74 -19.05 11.61
C LEU A 20 -5.59 -19.94 10.69
N ALA A 21 -6.47 -19.34 9.88
CA ALA A 21 -7.30 -20.06 8.92
C ALA A 21 -6.43 -20.83 7.90
N THR A 22 -5.38 -20.19 7.36
CA THR A 22 -4.46 -20.81 6.40
C THR A 22 -3.67 -21.95 7.04
N ARG A 23 -3.22 -21.79 8.29
CA ARG A 23 -2.54 -22.85 9.06
C ARG A 23 -3.46 -24.04 9.28
N GLN A 24 -4.70 -23.81 9.69
CA GLN A 24 -5.67 -24.86 9.92
C GLN A 24 -5.98 -25.62 8.61
N LEU A 25 -6.19 -24.89 7.52
CA LEU A 25 -6.43 -25.48 6.21
C LEU A 25 -5.25 -26.37 5.78
N LYS A 26 -4.01 -25.87 5.90
CA LYS A 26 -2.81 -26.64 5.58
C LYS A 26 -2.72 -27.93 6.42
N LYS A 27 -2.98 -27.84 7.72
CA LYS A 27 -2.97 -29.00 8.63
C LYS A 27 -4.02 -30.04 8.22
N ASN A 28 -5.25 -29.61 7.95
CA ASN A 28 -6.33 -30.50 7.51
C ASN A 28 -5.98 -31.20 6.19
N CYS A 29 -5.40 -30.50 5.21
CA CYS A 29 -4.96 -31.11 3.96
C CYS A 29 -3.84 -32.16 4.17
N GLN A 30 -2.89 -31.89 5.07
CA GLN A 30 -1.86 -32.85 5.45
C GLN A 30 -2.46 -34.11 6.09
N GLU A 31 -3.42 -33.96 7.00
CA GLU A 31 -4.12 -35.08 7.65
C GLU A 31 -4.90 -35.93 6.63
N MET A 32 -5.55 -35.29 5.65
CA MET A 32 -6.29 -35.97 4.59
C MET A 32 -5.41 -36.49 3.45
N ARG A 33 -4.09 -36.31 3.52
CA ARG A 33 -3.13 -36.64 2.44
C ARG A 33 -3.50 -36.01 1.09
N THR A 34 -4.09 -34.82 1.12
CA THR A 34 -4.43 -34.06 -0.09
C THR A 34 -3.37 -32.99 -0.33
N HIS A 35 -3.00 -32.81 -1.60
CA HIS A 35 -2.06 -31.76 -1.97
C HIS A 35 -2.73 -30.39 -1.95
N ILE A 36 -2.09 -29.43 -1.29
CA ILE A 36 -2.49 -28.03 -1.29
C ILE A 36 -1.35 -27.17 -1.81
N TYR A 37 -1.67 -26.25 -2.72
CA TYR A 37 -0.75 -25.25 -3.24
C TYR A 37 -1.23 -23.87 -2.79
N THR A 38 -0.31 -23.01 -2.37
CA THR A 38 -0.61 -21.66 -1.88
C THR A 38 0.25 -20.65 -2.62
N THR A 39 -0.39 -19.61 -3.15
CA THR A 39 0.28 -18.50 -3.83
C THR A 39 0.03 -17.22 -3.04
N PHE A 40 1.12 -16.52 -2.71
CA PHE A 40 1.04 -15.18 -2.12
C PHE A 40 1.22 -14.15 -3.24
N LEU A 41 0.25 -13.24 -3.35
CA LEU A 41 0.30 -12.13 -4.28
C LEU A 41 0.44 -10.83 -3.50
N GLU A 42 1.52 -10.11 -3.75
CA GLU A 42 1.75 -8.78 -3.20
C GLU A 42 1.70 -7.76 -4.34
N LEU A 43 0.84 -6.75 -4.18
CA LEU A 43 0.74 -5.65 -5.13
C LEU A 43 1.69 -4.54 -4.69
N MET A 44 2.80 -4.38 -5.42
CA MET A 44 3.72 -3.27 -5.19
C MET A 44 2.99 -1.94 -5.41
N LYS A 45 3.04 -1.06 -4.41
CA LYS A 45 2.42 0.28 -4.48
C LYS A 45 0.95 0.22 -4.91
N ALA A 46 0.18 -0.66 -4.25
CA ALA A 46 -1.23 -0.89 -4.56
C ALA A 46 -2.06 0.41 -4.63
N PHE A 47 -1.79 1.39 -3.75
CA PHE A 47 -2.51 2.66 -3.78
C PHE A 47 -2.11 3.56 -4.96
N ASP A 48 -0.86 3.55 -5.39
CA ASP A 48 -0.37 4.37 -6.51
C ASP A 48 -0.96 3.92 -7.84
N THR A 49 -1.25 2.62 -7.97
CA THR A 49 -1.69 1.99 -9.24
C THR A 49 -3.21 1.98 -9.45
N VAL A 50 -4.02 2.30 -8.43
CA VAL A 50 -5.49 2.30 -8.55
C VAL A 50 -5.97 3.36 -9.55
N ASN A 51 -6.87 2.97 -10.47
CA ASN A 51 -7.51 3.92 -11.37
C ASN A 51 -8.40 4.90 -10.57
N ARG A 52 -8.01 6.19 -10.54
CA ARG A 52 -8.73 7.21 -9.75
C ARG A 52 -10.16 7.43 -10.24
N GLY A 53 -10.37 7.53 -11.56
CA GLY A 53 -11.70 7.69 -12.14
C GLY A 53 -12.64 6.53 -11.80
N GLY A 54 -12.12 5.30 -11.81
CA GLY A 54 -12.83 4.09 -11.38
C GLY A 54 -13.15 4.11 -9.89
N LEU A 55 -12.17 4.45 -9.05
CA LEU A 55 -12.34 4.54 -7.60
C LEU A 55 -13.50 5.47 -7.20
N TRP A 56 -13.63 6.63 -7.85
CA TRP A 56 -14.70 7.57 -7.59
C TRP A 56 -16.09 7.01 -7.93
N LYS A 57 -16.19 6.25 -9.02
CA LYS A 57 -17.43 5.57 -9.41
C LYS A 57 -17.76 4.42 -8.44
N ASP A 58 -16.74 3.68 -8.03
CA ASP A 58 -16.91 2.58 -7.07
C ASP A 58 -17.38 3.10 -5.71
N MET A 59 -16.83 4.21 -5.21
CA MET A 59 -17.30 4.84 -3.97
C MET A 59 -18.80 5.13 -3.99
N GLN A 60 -19.31 5.67 -5.09
CA GLN A 60 -20.75 5.92 -5.25
C GLN A 60 -21.55 4.61 -5.27
N LYS A 61 -21.07 3.59 -5.99
CA LYS A 61 -21.69 2.25 -6.04
C LYS A 61 -21.76 1.59 -4.67
N PHE A 62 -20.78 1.81 -3.81
CA PHE A 62 -20.76 1.31 -2.43
C PHE A 62 -21.56 2.17 -1.45
N GLY A 63 -22.29 3.17 -1.93
CA GLY A 63 -23.21 3.98 -1.12
C GLY A 63 -22.54 5.17 -0.44
N CYS A 64 -21.33 5.56 -0.85
CA CYS A 64 -20.72 6.79 -0.36
C CYS A 64 -21.46 8.01 -0.93
N PRO A 65 -21.96 8.93 -0.08
CA PRO A 65 -22.60 10.16 -0.56
C PRO A 65 -21.66 10.98 -1.45
N GLU A 66 -22.20 11.52 -2.54
CA GLU A 66 -21.43 12.23 -3.57
C GLU A 66 -20.61 13.41 -3.02
N ARG A 67 -21.10 14.06 -1.96
CA ARG A 67 -20.39 15.13 -1.24
C ARG A 67 -19.01 14.71 -0.70
N PHE A 68 -18.79 13.42 -0.43
CA PHE A 68 -17.52 12.93 0.11
C PHE A 68 -16.46 12.69 -0.97
N THR A 69 -16.86 12.41 -2.21
CA THR A 69 -15.92 12.19 -3.31
C THR A 69 -14.95 13.37 -3.53
N PRO A 70 -15.39 14.65 -3.58
CA PRO A 70 -14.45 15.77 -3.69
C PRO A 70 -13.55 15.93 -2.46
N MET A 71 -14.03 15.64 -1.25
CA MET A 71 -13.21 15.71 -0.03
C MET A 71 -12.07 14.67 -0.07
N VAL A 72 -12.39 13.43 -0.45
CA VAL A 72 -11.40 12.35 -0.55
C VAL A 72 -10.39 12.63 -1.66
N ARG A 73 -10.83 13.22 -2.78
CA ARG A 73 -9.93 13.70 -3.84
C ARG A 73 -8.93 14.73 -3.33
N GLN A 74 -9.40 15.77 -2.64
CA GLN A 74 -8.53 16.82 -2.08
C GLN A 74 -7.51 16.26 -1.09
N LEU A 75 -7.95 15.37 -0.19
CA LEU A 75 -7.07 14.72 0.78
C LEU A 75 -5.97 13.92 0.08
N HIS A 76 -6.33 13.20 -0.97
CA HIS A 76 -5.40 12.39 -1.74
C HIS A 76 -4.39 13.25 -2.51
N ASP A 77 -4.83 14.34 -3.14
CA ASP A 77 -3.94 15.24 -3.88
C ASP A 77 -2.97 15.97 -2.94
N LEU A 78 -3.43 16.35 -1.74
CA LEU A 78 -2.57 16.89 -0.69
C LEU A 78 -1.51 15.87 -0.26
N PHE A 79 -1.88 14.61 -0.09
CA PHE A 79 -0.93 13.56 0.30
C PHE A 79 0.17 13.37 -0.75
N ILE A 80 -0.17 13.33 -2.03
CA ILE A 80 0.82 13.25 -3.13
C ILE A 80 1.74 14.47 -3.13
N TYR A 81 1.16 15.67 -2.96
CA TYR A 81 1.96 16.90 -2.94
C TYR A 81 2.96 16.90 -1.77
N LEU A 82 2.52 16.46 -0.59
CA LEU A 82 3.41 16.32 0.57
C LEU A 82 4.50 15.28 0.31
N GLU A 83 4.16 14.11 -0.23
CA GLU A 83 5.18 13.11 -0.60
C GLU A 83 6.19 13.65 -1.61
N PHE A 84 5.76 14.48 -2.56
CA PHE A 84 6.67 15.13 -3.50
C PHE A 84 7.62 16.13 -2.82
N ILE A 85 7.11 16.97 -1.92
CA ILE A 85 7.91 17.95 -1.17
C ILE A 85 8.90 17.26 -0.23
N PHE A 86 8.43 16.30 0.59
CA PHE A 86 9.29 15.54 1.49
C PHE A 86 10.27 14.63 0.74
N GLY A 87 9.84 14.05 -0.38
CA GLY A 87 10.69 13.25 -1.26
C GLY A 87 11.83 14.05 -1.87
N LYS A 88 11.58 15.31 -2.27
CA LYS A 88 12.62 16.23 -2.74
C LYS A 88 13.58 16.68 -1.65
N HIS A 89 13.08 16.94 -0.44
CA HIS A 89 13.94 17.28 0.70
C HIS A 89 14.91 16.14 1.06
N ARG A 90 14.51 14.87 0.83
CA ARG A 90 15.35 13.69 1.07
C ARG A 90 16.48 13.51 0.04
N GLN A 91 16.32 14.01 -1.19
CA GLN A 91 17.38 13.98 -2.21
C GLN A 91 18.36 15.16 -2.09
N GLY A 92 17.96 16.26 -1.44
CA GLY A 92 18.80 17.46 -1.29
C GLY A 92 19.93 17.35 -0.26
N THR A 93 19.91 16.36 0.63
CA THR A 93 20.93 16.21 1.70
C THR A 93 22.14 15.36 1.30
N ASP A 94 22.03 14.52 0.26
CA ASP A 94 23.15 13.67 -0.20
C ASP A 94 24.15 14.43 -1.10
N GLY A 95 23.78 15.62 -1.59
CA GLY A 95 24.63 16.44 -2.47
C GLY A 95 25.60 17.40 -1.77
N MET A 96 25.54 17.53 -0.44
CA MET A 96 26.28 18.57 0.30
C MET A 96 27.60 18.09 0.95
N MET A 97 27.93 16.80 0.84
CA MET A 97 29.13 16.19 1.44
C MET A 97 30.27 15.89 0.44
N ALA A 98 30.29 16.51 -0.74
CA ALA A 98 31.35 16.32 -1.72
C ALA A 98 31.94 17.65 -2.18
N ARG A 99 32.74 18.30 -1.32
CA ARG A 99 33.77 19.28 -1.73
C ARG A 99 34.66 19.72 -0.56
N VAL A 100 35.59 18.85 -0.15
CA VAL A 100 36.93 19.26 0.31
C VAL A 100 37.89 18.14 -0.08
N THR A 101 38.59 18.31 -1.19
CA THR A 101 39.84 17.58 -1.46
C THR A 101 40.94 18.61 -1.53
N ASP A 102 41.82 18.54 -0.54
CA ASP A 102 43.00 19.37 -0.36
C ASP A 102 44.05 18.91 -1.38
N SER A 103 44.22 19.66 -2.47
CA SER A 103 45.34 19.46 -3.39
C SER A 103 46.07 20.80 -3.52
N GLY A 104 46.96 21.04 -2.58
CA GLY A 104 47.97 22.09 -2.70
C GLY A 104 48.96 21.75 -3.81
N THR A 105 48.89 22.47 -4.92
CA THR A 105 50.05 22.84 -5.76
C THR A 105 49.65 23.96 -6.71
N VAL A 106 50.45 25.04 -6.69
CA VAL A 106 50.37 26.24 -7.53
C VAL A 106 51.22 26.03 -8.78
N THR A 107 50.66 26.33 -9.95
CA THR A 107 51.34 26.99 -11.08
C THR A 107 50.33 27.88 -11.78
#